data_AF-A0A3L7VSK1-F1
#
_entry.id   AF-A0A3L7VSK1-F1
#
_cell.length_a   1.000
_cell.length_b   1.000
_cell.length_c   1.000
_cell.angle_alpha   90.00
_cell.angle_beta   90.00
_cell.angle_gamma   90.00
#
_symmetry.space_group_name_H-M   'P 1'
#
loop_
_entity.id
_entity.type
_entity.pdbx_description
1 polymer ?
#
loop_
_entity_poly.entity_id
_entity_poly.type
_entity_poly.pdbx_seq_one_letter_code
_entity_poly.pdbx_strand_id
1 'polypeptide(L)'
;MAMMAVVLIACGRNSSAVVPTATAGHDMAGHEMTSDAPYDAMFIDSMIVHHQGAIAMAQEALEKAQHTELKQFAQNVIMVQDGEITQMKVWRNNWYPDLALNDVTAMDMGDMTVSSDDSVSYDIRWIDAMISHHQAAVTMAQAALTKAEHADIKNLAQAVIDMQSAEITQLEAWRDQWR
;
A
#
# COMPACT_ATOMS: atom_id res chain seq x y z
N MET A 1 14.60 -62.43 13.06
CA MET A 1 15.64 -62.63 14.09
C MET A 1 16.40 -61.33 14.20
N ALA A 2 15.98 -60.50 15.16
CA ALA A 2 16.62 -60.32 16.47
C ALA A 2 17.74 -59.26 16.33
N MET A 3 17.62 -58.04 16.85
CA MET A 3 17.34 -57.55 18.21
C MET A 3 18.59 -56.75 18.60
N MET A 4 18.45 -55.46 18.92
CA MET A 4 19.08 -54.83 20.09
C MET A 4 18.90 -53.31 20.02
N ALA A 5 17.97 -52.85 20.87
CA ALA A 5 18.02 -51.52 21.43
C ALA A 5 19.13 -51.50 22.50
N VAL A 6 19.96 -50.47 22.51
CA VAL A 6 20.73 -50.06 23.68
C VAL A 6 20.44 -48.59 23.94
N VAL A 7 19.87 -48.37 25.12
CA VAL A 7 19.60 -47.08 25.74
C VAL A 7 20.92 -46.52 26.29
N LEU A 8 21.19 -45.25 26.04
CA LEU A 8 22.17 -44.46 26.80
C LEU A 8 21.44 -43.30 27.47
N ILE A 9 21.20 -43.46 28.77
CA ILE A 9 20.78 -42.40 29.69
C ILE A 9 22.03 -41.60 30.03
N ALA A 10 22.03 -40.30 29.72
CA ALA A 10 22.98 -39.34 30.28
C ALA A 10 22.24 -38.42 31.25
N CYS A 11 22.56 -38.56 32.54
CA CYS A 11 22.24 -37.58 33.58
C CYS A 11 23.33 -36.50 33.61
N GLY A 12 22.95 -35.22 33.60
CA GLY A 12 23.84 -34.10 33.86
C GLY A 12 23.04 -32.85 34.23
N ARG A 13 23.27 -32.31 35.43
CA ARG A 13 22.50 -31.25 36.12
C ARG A 13 22.93 -29.82 35.74
N ASN A 14 21.95 -28.92 35.91
CA ASN A 14 22.00 -27.50 36.29
C ASN A 14 22.87 -26.52 35.50
N SER A 15 22.21 -25.49 34.94
CA SER A 15 22.41 -24.10 35.33
C SER A 15 21.23 -23.24 34.87
N SER A 16 20.52 -22.63 35.83
CA SER A 16 19.64 -21.50 35.55
C SER A 16 20.51 -20.34 35.11
N ALA A 17 20.41 -19.96 33.84
CA ALA A 17 20.92 -18.69 33.34
C ALA A 17 19.71 -17.86 32.89
N VAL A 18 19.39 -16.85 33.67
CA VAL A 18 18.56 -15.72 33.26
C VAL A 18 19.35 -14.99 32.17
N VAL A 19 18.80 -14.95 30.96
CA VAL A 19 19.34 -14.14 29.87
C VAL A 19 18.45 -12.90 29.74
N PRO A 20 19.03 -11.69 29.68
CA PRO A 20 18.26 -10.44 29.70
C PRO A 20 17.61 -10.13 28.35
N THR A 21 16.53 -9.37 28.49
CA THR A 21 15.74 -8.62 27.51
C THR A 21 16.43 -8.34 26.18
N ALA A 22 15.89 -8.91 25.10
CA ALA A 22 16.15 -8.49 23.73
C ALA A 22 14.86 -7.91 23.14
N THR A 23 14.93 -6.61 22.86
CA THR A 23 14.26 -5.86 21.80
C THR A 23 12.75 -6.07 21.65
N ALA A 24 12.01 -5.03 22.06
CA ALA A 24 10.64 -4.77 21.67
C ALA A 24 10.38 -5.25 20.23
N GLY A 25 9.51 -6.24 20.10
CA GLY A 25 8.79 -6.43 18.86
C GLY A 25 8.09 -5.12 18.57
N HIS A 26 8.40 -4.48 17.45
CA HIS A 26 7.45 -3.58 16.85
C HIS A 26 6.32 -4.48 16.34
N ASP A 27 5.40 -4.80 17.25
CA ASP A 27 4.06 -5.18 16.90
C ASP A 27 3.50 -3.98 16.13
N MET A 28 3.64 -4.00 14.80
CA MET A 28 2.79 -3.22 13.91
C MET A 28 1.41 -3.88 13.92
N ALA A 29 0.80 -3.95 15.11
CA ALA A 29 -0.63 -4.08 15.24
C ALA A 29 -1.16 -2.84 14.54
N GLY A 30 -1.65 -3.03 13.30
CA GLY A 30 -2.25 -1.97 12.52
C GLY A 30 -3.17 -1.18 13.43
N HIS A 31 -3.01 0.15 13.42
CA HIS A 31 -3.95 1.01 14.13
C HIS A 31 -5.35 0.58 13.68
N GLU A 32 -6.09 -0.07 14.57
CA GLU A 32 -7.50 -0.27 14.34
C GLU A 32 -8.05 1.14 14.16
N MET A 33 -8.68 1.38 13.02
CA MET A 33 -9.43 2.60 12.82
C MET A 33 -10.47 2.66 13.95
N THR A 34 -10.24 3.51 14.94
CA THR A 34 -11.15 3.71 16.09
C THR A 34 -12.34 4.61 15.73
N SER A 35 -12.66 4.69 14.44
CA SER A 35 -13.81 5.43 13.95
C SER A 35 -15.04 4.55 14.02
N ASP A 36 -16.14 5.08 14.59
CA ASP A 36 -17.47 4.45 14.51
C ASP A 36 -18.06 4.50 13.08
N ALA A 37 -17.33 5.05 12.11
CA ALA A 37 -17.80 5.15 10.73
C ALA A 37 -17.83 3.78 10.02
N PRO A 38 -18.73 3.60 9.04
CA PRO A 38 -18.72 2.43 8.17
C PRO A 38 -17.38 2.28 7.45
N TYR A 39 -16.84 1.06 7.41
CA TYR A 39 -15.56 0.78 6.76
C TYR A 39 -15.52 1.27 5.30
N ASP A 40 -16.61 1.12 4.55
CA ASP A 40 -16.69 1.56 3.16
C ASP A 40 -16.53 3.08 3.02
N ALA A 41 -17.09 3.87 3.94
CA ALA A 41 -16.92 5.32 3.94
C ALA A 41 -15.47 5.71 4.20
N MET A 42 -14.80 5.00 5.12
CA MET A 42 -13.40 5.22 5.43
C MET A 42 -12.49 4.82 4.27
N PHE A 43 -12.75 3.68 3.62
CA PHE A 43 -12.03 3.26 2.43
C PHE A 43 -12.17 4.29 1.30
N ILE A 44 -13.39 4.76 1.03
CA ILE A 44 -13.63 5.78 0.01
C ILE A 44 -12.86 7.07 0.34
N ASP A 45 -13.01 7.60 1.54
CA ASP A 45 -12.39 8.87 1.93
C ASP A 45 -10.85 8.76 1.83
N SER A 46 -10.26 7.66 2.28
CA SER A 46 -8.82 7.41 2.18
C SER A 46 -8.35 7.21 0.74
N MET A 47 -9.02 6.35 -0.04
CA MET A 47 -8.58 6.06 -1.41
C MET A 47 -8.73 7.28 -2.33
N ILE A 48 -9.69 8.18 -2.08
CA ILE A 48 -9.76 9.48 -2.78
C ILE A 48 -8.49 10.30 -2.52
N VAL A 49 -8.07 10.46 -1.26
CA VAL A 49 -6.88 11.24 -0.91
C VAL A 49 -5.62 10.57 -1.47
N HIS A 50 -5.56 9.25 -1.41
CA HIS A 50 -4.47 8.48 -1.98
C HIS A 50 -4.35 8.71 -3.49
N HIS A 51 -5.45 8.57 -4.24
CA HIS A 51 -5.45 8.84 -5.68
C HIS A 51 -5.07 10.28 -6.02
N GLN A 52 -5.48 11.26 -5.20
CA GLN A 52 -5.05 12.65 -5.38
C GLN A 52 -3.53 12.82 -5.26
N GLY A 53 -2.87 12.06 -4.36
CA GLY A 53 -1.42 12.01 -4.24
C GLY A 53 -0.74 11.49 -5.51
N ALA A 54 -1.20 10.34 -6.01
CA ALA A 54 -0.69 9.78 -7.26
C ALA A 54 -0.88 10.73 -8.46
N ILE A 55 -2.05 11.39 -8.57
CA ILE A 55 -2.32 12.37 -9.62
C ILE A 55 -1.37 13.56 -9.51
N ALA A 56 -1.12 14.08 -8.31
CA ALA A 56 -0.19 15.19 -8.11
C ALA A 56 1.24 14.83 -8.55
N MET A 57 1.73 13.65 -8.14
CA MET A 57 3.03 13.15 -8.59
C MET A 57 3.06 12.91 -10.10
N ALA A 58 1.99 12.39 -10.70
CA ALA A 58 1.89 12.17 -12.13
C ALA A 58 1.92 13.48 -12.93
N GLN A 59 1.23 14.53 -12.45
CA GLN A 59 1.30 15.86 -13.05
C GLN A 59 2.74 16.41 -13.02
N GLU A 60 3.45 16.23 -11.91
CA GLU A 60 4.87 16.61 -11.79
C GLU A 60 5.74 15.87 -12.82
N ALA A 61 5.48 14.57 -13.05
CA ALA A 61 6.22 13.77 -14.04
C ALA A 61 6.01 14.25 -15.48
N LEU A 62 4.84 14.76 -15.85
CA LEU A 62 4.63 15.30 -17.20
C LEU A 62 5.61 16.44 -17.53
N GLU A 63 5.95 17.24 -16.53
CA GLU A 63 6.87 18.36 -16.64
C GLU A 63 8.33 17.91 -16.54
N LYS A 64 8.65 17.06 -15.57
CA LYS A 64 10.04 16.81 -15.15
C LYS A 64 10.66 15.51 -15.68
N ALA A 65 9.84 14.52 -16.04
CA ALA A 65 10.36 13.23 -16.49
C ALA A 65 11.17 13.36 -17.79
N GLN A 66 12.20 12.54 -17.91
CA GLN A 66 13.06 12.49 -19.10
C GLN A 66 12.58 11.42 -20.08
N HIS A 67 12.12 10.27 -19.60
CA HIS A 67 11.62 9.18 -20.43
C HIS A 67 10.18 9.44 -20.88
N THR A 68 9.93 9.31 -22.18
CA THR A 68 8.59 9.45 -22.78
C THR A 68 7.60 8.42 -22.26
N GLU A 69 8.12 7.23 -21.94
CA GLU A 69 7.41 6.10 -21.36
C GLU A 69 6.83 6.48 -19.99
N LEU A 70 7.61 7.18 -19.16
CA LEU A 70 7.17 7.63 -17.85
C LEU A 70 6.11 8.73 -17.95
N LYS A 71 6.23 9.64 -18.94
CA LYS A 71 5.18 10.64 -19.20
C LYS A 71 3.87 9.99 -19.67
N GLN A 72 3.95 8.99 -20.54
CA GLN A 72 2.77 8.27 -20.98
C GLN A 72 2.11 7.49 -19.84
N PHE A 73 2.92 6.86 -18.99
CA PHE A 73 2.45 6.22 -17.77
C PHE A 73 1.72 7.21 -16.86
N ALA A 74 2.33 8.38 -16.60
CA ALA A 74 1.72 9.42 -15.78
C ALA A 74 0.38 9.93 -16.33
N GLN A 75 0.24 10.08 -17.66
CA GLN A 75 -1.05 10.43 -18.28
C GLN A 75 -2.13 9.37 -18.01
N ASN A 76 -1.75 8.09 -18.06
CA ASN A 76 -2.68 6.99 -17.80
C ASN A 76 -3.11 6.97 -16.34
N VAL A 77 -2.18 7.16 -15.40
CA VAL A 77 -2.47 7.28 -13.96
C VAL A 77 -3.48 8.40 -13.71
N ILE A 78 -3.26 9.58 -14.30
CA ILE A 78 -4.19 10.72 -14.16
C ILE A 78 -5.59 10.32 -14.66
N MET A 79 -5.67 9.79 -15.87
CA MET A 79 -6.96 9.45 -16.50
C MET A 79 -7.75 8.42 -15.70
N VAL A 80 -7.10 7.34 -15.27
CA VAL A 80 -7.77 6.25 -14.55
C VAL A 80 -8.19 6.71 -13.16
N GLN A 81 -7.26 7.28 -12.39
CA GLN A 81 -7.53 7.62 -10.99
C GLN A 81 -8.50 8.81 -10.84
N ASP A 82 -8.56 9.74 -11.79
CA ASP A 82 -9.63 10.76 -11.82
C ASP A 82 -11.02 10.14 -12.01
N GLY A 83 -11.11 9.10 -12.84
CA GLY A 83 -12.34 8.34 -13.05
C GLY A 83 -12.79 7.63 -11.77
N GLU A 84 -11.84 6.97 -11.09
CA GLU A 84 -12.10 6.28 -9.81
C GLU A 84 -12.49 7.24 -8.70
N ILE A 85 -11.82 8.40 -8.58
CA ILE A 85 -12.22 9.47 -7.64
C ILE A 85 -13.65 9.92 -7.92
N THR A 86 -14.00 10.14 -9.19
CA THR A 86 -15.35 10.59 -9.57
C THR A 86 -16.40 9.56 -9.14
N GLN A 87 -16.12 8.28 -9.40
CA GLN A 87 -17.01 7.19 -9.02
C GLN A 87 -17.16 7.07 -7.50
N MET A 88 -16.05 7.13 -6.76
CA MET A 88 -16.06 7.06 -5.30
C MET A 88 -16.79 8.24 -4.66
N LYS A 89 -16.66 9.46 -5.20
CA LYS A 89 -17.43 10.63 -4.72
C LYS A 89 -18.93 10.44 -4.90
N VAL A 90 -19.36 9.84 -6.02
CA VAL A 90 -20.78 9.51 -6.24
C VAL A 90 -21.27 8.52 -5.19
N TRP A 91 -20.52 7.45 -4.94
CA TRP A 91 -20.84 6.48 -3.90
C TRP A 91 -20.89 7.10 -2.50
N ARG A 92 -19.88 7.89 -2.15
CA ARG A 92 -19.78 8.56 -0.84
C ARG A 92 -20.99 9.44 -0.55
N ASN A 93 -21.43 10.21 -1.54
CA ASN A 93 -22.59 11.09 -1.41
C ASN A 93 -23.91 10.31 -1.37
N ASN A 94 -24.03 9.22 -2.13
CA ASN A 94 -25.26 8.43 -2.20
C ASN A 94 -25.47 7.55 -0.96
N TRP A 95 -24.40 6.94 -0.44
CA TRP A 95 -24.50 5.98 0.66
C TRP A 95 -24.37 6.65 2.03
N TYR A 96 -23.64 7.76 2.12
CA TYR A 96 -23.31 8.42 3.39
C TYR A 96 -23.48 9.95 3.32
N PRO A 97 -24.62 10.49 2.86
CA PRO A 97 -24.80 11.93 2.60
C PRO A 97 -24.60 12.81 3.85
N ASP A 98 -24.93 12.30 5.03
CA ASP A 98 -24.88 13.05 6.30
C ASP A 98 -23.61 12.77 7.11
N LEU A 99 -22.72 11.89 6.62
CA LEU A 99 -21.50 11.52 7.33
C LEU A 99 -20.37 12.51 7.01
N ALA A 100 -19.83 13.16 8.04
CA ALA A 100 -18.64 13.99 7.93
C ALA A 100 -17.43 13.21 7.36
N LEU A 101 -16.45 13.91 6.78
CA LEU A 101 -15.24 13.27 6.27
C LEU A 101 -14.50 12.54 7.39
N ASN A 102 -14.06 11.32 7.09
CA ASN A 102 -13.27 10.53 8.01
C ASN A 102 -11.86 11.07 8.15
N ASP A 103 -11.24 10.82 9.30
CA ASP A 103 -9.80 11.01 9.45
C ASP A 103 -9.06 9.94 8.66
N VAL A 104 -8.35 10.36 7.62
CA VAL A 104 -7.57 9.49 6.73
C VAL A 104 -6.12 9.32 7.20
N THR A 105 -5.70 10.03 8.26
CA THR A 105 -4.29 10.06 8.70
C THR A 105 -3.80 8.76 9.33
N ALA A 106 -4.73 7.87 9.70
CA ALA A 106 -4.40 6.57 10.29
C ALA A 106 -4.02 5.49 9.27
N MET A 107 -4.22 5.73 7.96
CA MET A 107 -3.83 4.78 6.91
C MET A 107 -2.44 5.12 6.36
N ASP A 108 -1.64 4.09 6.10
CA ASP A 108 -0.38 4.25 5.37
C ASP A 108 -0.70 4.59 3.91
N MET A 109 -0.19 5.74 3.45
CA MET A 109 -0.42 6.25 2.09
C MET A 109 0.81 6.03 1.19
N GLY A 110 1.86 5.39 1.71
CA GLY A 110 3.16 5.35 1.05
C GLY A 110 3.73 6.75 0.80
N ASP A 111 4.65 6.85 -0.16
CA ASP A 111 5.25 8.12 -0.53
C ASP A 111 4.26 9.01 -1.32
N MET A 112 3.94 10.18 -0.77
CA MET A 112 3.05 11.16 -1.42
C MET A 112 3.82 12.25 -2.20
N THR A 113 5.15 12.19 -2.17
CA THR A 113 6.03 13.19 -2.79
C THR A 113 7.29 12.53 -3.32
N VAL A 114 7.82 13.07 -4.41
CA VAL A 114 9.11 12.65 -4.95
C VAL A 114 10.24 13.19 -4.06
N SER A 115 11.19 12.32 -3.68
CA SER A 115 12.39 12.70 -2.88
C SER A 115 13.10 13.92 -3.46
N SER A 116 13.71 14.79 -2.65
CA SER A 116 14.47 15.95 -3.14
C SER A 116 15.94 15.66 -3.47
N ASP A 117 16.38 14.40 -3.36
CA ASP A 117 17.78 13.99 -3.61
C ASP A 117 18.14 14.07 -5.10
N ASP A 118 18.74 15.17 -5.53
CA ASP A 118 19.12 15.39 -6.92
C ASP A 118 20.35 14.58 -7.37
N SER A 119 20.97 13.80 -6.49
CA SER A 119 22.01 12.85 -6.88
C SER A 119 21.46 11.65 -7.66
N VAL A 120 20.15 11.40 -7.56
CA VAL A 120 19.42 10.38 -8.31
C VAL A 120 18.53 11.05 -9.35
N SER A 121 18.47 10.47 -10.56
CA SER A 121 17.64 10.99 -11.65
C SER A 121 16.18 11.11 -11.20
N TYR A 122 15.49 12.15 -11.70
CA TYR A 122 14.10 12.40 -11.34
C TYR A 122 13.21 11.18 -11.59
N ASP A 123 13.36 10.54 -12.74
CA ASP A 123 12.57 9.38 -13.15
C ASP A 123 12.72 8.22 -12.16
N ILE A 124 13.94 7.93 -11.67
CA ILE A 124 14.16 6.88 -10.67
C ILE A 124 13.54 7.24 -9.33
N ARG A 125 13.72 8.49 -8.87
CA ARG A 125 13.08 8.94 -7.61
C ARG A 125 11.55 8.88 -7.68
N TRP A 126 11.00 9.27 -8.82
CA TRP A 126 9.56 9.21 -9.05
C TRP A 126 9.05 7.78 -9.07
N ILE A 127 9.77 6.88 -9.75
CA ILE A 127 9.44 5.45 -9.77
C ILE A 127 9.47 4.86 -8.36
N ASP A 128 10.52 5.14 -7.58
CA ASP A 128 10.63 4.62 -6.21
C ASP A 128 9.46 5.10 -5.33
N ALA A 129 9.11 6.38 -5.42
CA ALA A 129 7.95 6.93 -4.70
C ALA A 129 6.63 6.30 -5.16
N MET A 130 6.40 6.20 -6.47
CA MET A 130 5.14 5.66 -7.00
C MET A 130 4.98 4.17 -6.71
N ILE A 131 6.07 3.39 -6.66
CA ILE A 131 6.04 1.99 -6.20
C ILE A 131 5.57 1.91 -4.75
N SER A 132 6.17 2.71 -3.84
CA SER A 132 5.76 2.74 -2.43
C SER A 132 4.29 3.11 -2.28
N HIS A 133 3.86 4.15 -2.98
CA HIS A 133 2.47 4.60 -2.99
C HIS A 133 1.52 3.51 -3.52
N HIS A 134 1.85 2.84 -4.63
CA HIS A 134 1.00 1.77 -5.17
C HIS A 134 0.91 0.56 -4.24
N GLN A 135 1.99 0.21 -3.53
CA GLN A 135 1.98 -0.87 -2.54
C GLN A 135 1.02 -0.58 -1.37
N ALA A 136 0.92 0.68 -0.95
CA ALA A 136 -0.04 1.12 0.06
C ALA A 136 -1.49 0.96 -0.44
N ALA A 137 -1.80 1.40 -1.66
CA ALA A 137 -3.12 1.18 -2.28
C ALA A 137 -3.49 -0.31 -2.40
N VAL A 138 -2.55 -1.17 -2.84
CA VAL A 138 -2.78 -2.62 -2.93
C VAL A 138 -3.11 -3.20 -1.55
N THR A 139 -2.42 -2.74 -0.50
CA THR A 139 -2.69 -3.18 0.88
C THR A 139 -4.06 -2.74 1.37
N MET A 140 -4.45 -1.47 1.12
CA MET A 140 -5.78 -0.96 1.45
C MET A 140 -6.88 -1.73 0.71
N ALA A 141 -6.67 -2.00 -0.58
CA ALA A 141 -7.61 -2.74 -1.42
C ALA A 141 -7.76 -4.20 -0.97
N GLN A 142 -6.67 -4.88 -0.59
CA GLN A 142 -6.74 -6.23 -0.03
C GLN A 142 -7.56 -6.27 1.25
N ALA A 143 -7.41 -5.28 2.14
CA ALA A 143 -8.25 -5.17 3.32
C ALA A 143 -9.73 -5.00 2.94
N ALA A 144 -10.03 -4.18 1.94
CA ALA A 144 -11.39 -3.90 1.49
C ALA A 144 -12.10 -5.14 0.92
N LEU A 145 -11.40 -6.05 0.24
CA LEU A 145 -12.00 -7.31 -0.21
C LEU A 145 -12.64 -8.11 0.94
N THR A 146 -12.07 -8.00 2.15
CA THR A 146 -12.55 -8.72 3.34
C THR A 146 -13.52 -7.91 4.18
N LYS A 147 -13.27 -6.62 4.35
CA LYS A 147 -13.98 -5.75 5.31
C LYS A 147 -15.14 -4.99 4.69
N ALA A 148 -15.14 -4.77 3.37
CA ALA A 148 -16.17 -3.96 2.74
C ALA A 148 -17.53 -4.66 2.75
N GLU A 149 -18.59 -3.86 2.85
CA GLU A 149 -19.96 -4.35 2.76
C GLU A 149 -20.49 -4.28 1.32
N HIS A 150 -20.23 -3.15 0.64
CA HIS A 150 -20.68 -2.93 -0.74
C HIS A 150 -19.84 -3.74 -1.74
N ALA A 151 -20.54 -4.46 -2.62
CA ALA A 151 -19.90 -5.22 -3.71
C ALA A 151 -19.13 -4.30 -4.68
N ASP A 152 -19.62 -3.08 -4.90
CA ASP A 152 -18.95 -2.06 -5.71
C ASP A 152 -17.55 -1.72 -5.18
N ILE A 153 -17.38 -1.63 -3.85
CA ILE A 153 -16.08 -1.39 -3.22
C ILE A 153 -15.15 -2.59 -3.40
N LYS A 154 -15.66 -3.82 -3.28
CA LYS A 154 -14.86 -5.03 -3.53
C LYS A 154 -14.41 -5.12 -4.99
N ASN A 155 -15.28 -4.74 -5.91
CA ASN A 155 -14.96 -4.72 -7.34
C ASN A 155 -13.89 -3.68 -7.65
N LEU A 156 -14.02 -2.46 -7.12
CA LEU A 156 -12.98 -1.43 -7.25
C LEU A 156 -11.67 -1.90 -6.62
N ALA A 157 -11.72 -2.47 -5.41
CA ALA A 157 -10.54 -2.98 -4.73
C ALA A 157 -9.81 -4.05 -5.56
N GLN A 158 -10.54 -4.99 -6.16
CA GLN A 158 -9.93 -5.99 -7.05
C GLN A 158 -9.28 -5.33 -8.27
N ALA A 159 -9.94 -4.36 -8.90
CA ALA A 159 -9.38 -3.63 -10.03
C ALA A 159 -8.10 -2.86 -9.67
N VAL A 160 -8.08 -2.21 -8.50
CA VAL A 160 -6.90 -1.53 -7.96
C VAL A 160 -5.75 -2.53 -7.73
N ILE A 161 -6.03 -3.69 -7.14
CA ILE A 161 -5.02 -4.74 -6.94
C ILE A 161 -4.44 -5.18 -8.27
N ASP A 162 -5.29 -5.50 -9.24
CA ASP A 162 -4.86 -6.04 -10.53
C ASP A 162 -4.03 -5.00 -11.31
N MET A 163 -4.52 -3.77 -11.39
CA MET A 163 -3.86 -2.70 -12.15
C MET A 163 -2.57 -2.24 -11.48
N GLN A 164 -2.62 -1.88 -10.20
CA GLN A 164 -1.46 -1.31 -9.53
C GLN A 164 -0.35 -2.34 -9.30
N SER A 165 -0.67 -3.64 -9.18
CA SER A 165 0.37 -4.69 -9.16
C SER A 165 1.07 -4.83 -10.51
N ALA A 166 0.34 -4.72 -11.61
CA ALA A 166 0.92 -4.72 -12.95
C ALA A 166 1.79 -3.47 -13.19
N GLU A 167 1.33 -2.32 -12.71
CA GLU A 167 2.07 -1.05 -12.78
C GLU A 167 3.36 -1.10 -11.93
N ILE A 168 3.33 -1.65 -10.72
CA ILE A 168 4.53 -1.89 -9.91
C ILE A 168 5.54 -2.73 -10.70
N THR A 169 5.09 -3.83 -11.31
CA THR A 169 5.97 -4.70 -12.11
C THR A 169 6.62 -3.93 -13.28
N GLN A 170 5.86 -3.07 -13.96
CA GLN A 170 6.35 -2.24 -15.04
C GLN A 170 7.37 -1.19 -14.56
N LEU A 171 7.08 -0.53 -13.44
CA LEU A 171 7.92 0.48 -12.83
C LEU A 171 9.23 -0.13 -12.33
N GLU A 172 9.19 -1.31 -11.70
CA GLU A 172 10.40 -2.04 -11.28
C GLU A 172 11.29 -2.39 -12.47
N ALA A 173 10.71 -2.86 -13.57
CA ALA A 173 11.46 -3.15 -14.78
C ALA A 173 12.16 -1.91 -15.36
N TRP A 174 11.46 -0.76 -15.40
CA TRP A 174 12.06 0.50 -15.83
C TRP A 174 13.14 0.99 -14.86
N ARG A 175 12.91 0.88 -13.55
CA ARG A 175 13.88 1.24 -12.53
C ARG A 175 15.19 0.50 -12.72
N ASP A 176 15.13 -0.80 -12.97
CA ASP A 176 16.33 -1.63 -13.16
C ASP A 176 17.02 -1.33 -14.49
N GLN A 177 16.26 -0.95 -15.52
CA GLN A 177 16.80 -0.61 -16.84
C GLN A 177 17.44 0.79 -16.90
N TRP A 178 16.92 1.75 -16.13
CA TRP A 178 17.30 3.18 -16.22
C TRP A 178 18.30 3.63 -15.15
N ARG A 179 18.70 2.72 -14.25
CA ARG A 179 19.81 2.91 -13.29
C ARG A 179 21.17 2.76 -13.96
#